data_AF-X1L013-F1
#
_entry.id   AF-X1L013-F1
#
_cell.length_a   1.000
_cell.length_b   1.000
_cell.length_c   1.000
_cell.angle_alpha   90.00
_cell.angle_beta   90.00
_cell.angle_gamma   90.00
#
_symmetry.space_group_name_H-M   'P 1'
#
loop_
_entity.id
_entity.type
_entity.pdbx_description
1 polymer ?
#
loop_
_entity_poly.entity_id
_entity_poly.type
_entity_poly.pdbx_seq_one_letter_code
_entity_poly.pdbx_strand_id
1 'polypeptide(L)'
;KIVEKDRKIHNAYLLIHSEKLGIQLNMAEGLTGSMPANVQQPYFIASIGKLFTSVLIGILVEKGMISYEDTITQFFENSLLHNLHIYRGKDYTNKIKIKHLLNHTSGLHDYFGDKPKQGKSMLDILFDEPSRFWTPQETIQWSKEHLKSHFPPGKGFHYSDTGYH
;
A
#
# COMPACT_ATOMS: atom_id res chain seq x y z
N LYS A 1 24.84 -16.52 14.42
CA LYS A 1 23.39 -16.17 14.30
C LYS A 1 23.02 -16.03 12.83
N ILE A 2 21.74 -16.10 12.40
CA ILE A 2 21.36 -16.13 10.96
C ILE A 2 21.84 -14.88 10.21
N VAL A 3 21.75 -13.70 10.82
CA VAL A 3 22.20 -12.42 10.25
C VAL A 3 23.68 -12.45 9.85
N GLU A 4 24.55 -13.03 10.69
CA GLU A 4 26.00 -13.13 10.42
C GLU A 4 26.34 -14.10 9.27
N LYS A 5 25.41 -15.00 8.93
CA LYS A 5 25.63 -16.03 7.89
C LYS A 5 25.20 -15.57 6.50
N ASP A 6 24.37 -14.54 6.38
CA ASP A 6 23.91 -13.99 5.10
C ASP A 6 24.34 -12.53 4.94
N ARG A 7 25.30 -12.29 4.04
CA ARG A 7 25.82 -10.94 3.75
C ARG A 7 24.79 -9.99 3.16
N LYS A 8 23.63 -10.47 2.70
CA LYS A 8 22.54 -9.65 2.18
C LYS A 8 21.63 -9.11 3.28
N ILE A 9 21.67 -9.69 4.48
CA ILE A 9 20.86 -9.26 5.62
C ILE A 9 21.74 -8.39 6.51
N HIS A 10 21.47 -7.09 6.51
CA HIS A 10 22.25 -6.14 7.31
C HIS A 10 21.84 -6.15 8.78
N ASN A 11 20.54 -6.26 9.05
CA ASN A 11 19.99 -6.29 10.40
C ASN A 11 18.65 -7.03 10.45
N ALA A 12 18.24 -7.41 11.65
CA ALA A 12 16.94 -8.03 11.94
C ALA A 12 16.44 -7.64 13.33
N TYR A 13 15.11 -7.61 13.49
CA TYR A 13 14.41 -7.25 14.73
C TYR A 13 13.33 -8.28 15.04
N LEU A 14 13.15 -8.60 16.32
CA LEU A 14 12.10 -9.50 16.76
C LEU A 14 11.60 -9.12 18.17
N LEU A 15 10.31 -8.85 18.27
CA LEU A 15 9.60 -8.74 19.55
C LEU A 15 8.60 -9.88 19.67
N ILE A 16 8.71 -10.67 20.73
CA ILE A 16 7.71 -11.66 21.14
C ILE A 16 7.24 -11.29 22.53
N HIS A 17 5.93 -11.11 22.68
CA HIS A 17 5.31 -10.83 23.96
C HIS A 17 4.11 -11.76 24.18
N SER A 18 4.09 -12.43 25.34
CA SER A 18 2.95 -13.23 25.80
C SER A 18 2.90 -13.21 27.32
N GLU A 19 1.96 -12.46 27.88
CA GLU A 19 1.74 -12.44 29.34
C GLU A 19 1.39 -13.83 29.89
N LYS A 20 0.49 -14.54 29.20
CA LYS A 20 0.02 -15.89 29.59
C LYS A 20 1.17 -16.89 29.74
N LEU A 21 2.18 -16.80 28.87
CA LEU A 21 3.34 -17.70 28.86
C LEU A 21 4.55 -17.10 29.57
N GLY A 22 4.46 -15.88 30.10
CA GLY A 22 5.57 -15.15 30.70
C GLY A 22 6.71 -14.85 29.71
N ILE A 23 6.41 -14.71 28.41
CA ILE A 23 7.41 -14.46 27.37
C ILE A 23 7.53 -12.95 27.14
N GLN A 24 8.74 -12.43 27.30
CA GLN A 24 9.12 -11.08 26.87
C GLN A 24 10.50 -11.16 26.23
N LEU A 25 10.52 -11.23 24.90
CA LEU A 25 11.74 -11.28 24.11
C LEU A 25 11.77 -10.08 23.18
N ASN A 26 12.81 -9.26 23.26
CA ASN A 26 13.04 -8.16 22.33
C ASN A 26 14.50 -8.20 21.87
N MET A 27 14.72 -8.39 20.57
CA MET A 27 16.04 -8.61 20.01
C MET A 27 16.26 -7.78 18.76
N ALA A 28 17.50 -7.31 18.61
CA ALA A 28 18.01 -6.66 17.43
C ALA A 28 19.40 -7.24 17.15
N GLU A 29 19.69 -7.55 15.89
CA GLU A 29 20.98 -8.11 15.46
C GLU A 29 21.43 -7.44 14.18
N GLY A 30 22.75 -7.33 13.99
CA GLY A 30 23.36 -6.71 12.81
C GLY A 30 23.62 -5.21 12.94
N LEU A 31 23.70 -4.52 11.79
CA LEU A 31 24.06 -3.11 11.69
C LEU A 31 23.03 -2.32 10.88
N THR A 32 22.74 -1.10 11.32
CA THR A 32 22.05 -0.08 10.55
C THR A 32 23.09 0.95 10.13
N GLY A 33 23.60 0.83 8.89
CA GLY A 33 24.78 1.57 8.46
C GLY A 33 26.01 1.15 9.27
N SER A 34 26.64 2.10 9.97
CA SER A 34 27.77 1.84 10.87
C SER A 34 27.35 1.59 12.33
N MET A 35 26.06 1.73 12.66
CA MET A 35 25.58 1.62 14.04
C MET A 35 25.06 0.20 14.32
N PRO A 36 25.32 -0.36 15.52
CA PRO A 36 24.65 -1.58 15.97
C PRO A 36 23.13 -1.45 15.94
N ALA A 37 22.46 -2.49 15.47
CA ALA A 37 21.01 -2.57 15.50
C ALA A 37 20.51 -2.48 16.97
N ASN A 38 19.56 -1.58 17.21
CA ASN A 38 18.92 -1.33 18.49
C ASN A 38 17.42 -1.68 18.44
N VAL A 39 16.90 -2.30 19.49
CA VAL A 39 15.49 -2.71 19.61
C VAL A 39 14.47 -1.56 19.66
N GLN A 40 14.92 -0.34 19.94
CA GLN A 40 14.11 0.88 20.01
C GLN A 40 14.20 1.73 18.73
N GLN A 41 14.96 1.28 17.72
CA GLN A 41 15.12 2.10 16.51
C GLN A 41 13.85 2.08 15.64
N PRO A 42 13.47 3.21 15.05
CA PRO A 42 12.40 3.23 14.06
C PRO A 42 12.86 2.56 12.76
N TYR A 43 11.91 1.99 12.03
CA TYR A 43 12.12 1.44 10.70
C TYR A 43 10.87 1.65 9.84
N PHE A 44 11.04 1.66 8.52
CA PHE A 44 9.92 1.77 7.60
C PHE A 44 9.11 0.48 7.61
N ILE A 45 7.85 0.58 8.05
CA ILE A 45 6.94 -0.58 8.19
C ILE A 45 6.20 -0.93 6.88
N ALA A 46 6.41 -0.14 5.82
CA ALA A 46 5.81 -0.31 4.51
C ALA A 46 4.31 -0.61 4.58
N SER A 47 3.86 -1.71 3.97
CA SER A 47 2.45 -2.08 3.86
C SER A 47 1.72 -2.31 5.20
N ILE A 48 2.41 -2.44 6.32
CA ILE A 48 1.77 -2.46 7.65
C ILE A 48 0.97 -1.17 7.90
N GLY A 49 1.37 -0.04 7.28
CA GLY A 49 0.64 1.23 7.35
C GLY A 49 -0.85 1.11 6.95
N LYS A 50 -1.22 0.17 6.07
CA LYS A 50 -2.61 -0.07 5.65
C LYS A 50 -3.54 -0.44 6.80
N LEU A 51 -3.01 -1.09 7.85
CA LEU A 51 -3.80 -1.42 9.05
C LEU A 51 -4.26 -0.15 9.75
N PHE A 52 -3.40 0.86 9.86
CA PHE A 52 -3.75 2.15 10.47
C PHE A 52 -4.84 2.86 9.65
N THR A 53 -4.68 2.93 8.33
CA THR A 53 -5.70 3.50 7.43
C THR A 53 -7.03 2.75 7.56
N SER A 54 -7.01 1.42 7.58
CA SER A 54 -8.23 0.59 7.72
C SER A 54 -8.95 0.84 9.04
N VAL A 55 -8.20 0.97 10.14
CA VAL A 55 -8.76 1.30 11.47
C VAL A 55 -9.38 2.69 11.47
N LEU A 56 -8.72 3.69 10.88
CA LEU A 56 -9.28 5.05 10.78
C LEU A 56 -10.58 5.06 9.97
N ILE A 57 -10.65 4.33 8.86
CA ILE A 57 -11.90 4.17 8.11
C ILE A 57 -12.96 3.47 8.97
N GLY A 58 -12.61 2.41 9.70
CA GLY A 58 -13.53 1.73 10.63
C GLY A 58 -14.11 2.68 11.68
N ILE A 59 -13.28 3.52 12.30
CA ILE A 59 -13.73 4.52 13.26
C ILE A 59 -14.71 5.52 12.63
N LEU A 60 -14.47 5.95 11.38
CA LEU A 60 -15.39 6.84 10.67
C LEU A 60 -16.72 6.16 10.32
N VAL A 61 -16.69 4.86 10.00
CA VAL A 61 -17.90 4.04 9.77
C VAL A 61 -18.70 3.90 11.07
N GLU A 62 -18.05 3.59 12.20
CA GLU A 62 -18.71 3.49 13.51
C GLU A 62 -19.37 4.81 13.93
N LYS A 63 -18.77 5.94 13.57
CA LYS A 63 -19.34 7.28 13.79
C LYS A 63 -20.47 7.64 12.81
N GLY A 64 -20.80 6.77 11.86
CA GLY A 64 -21.82 7.01 10.84
C GLY A 64 -21.43 8.12 9.83
N MET A 65 -20.15 8.46 9.72
CA MET A 65 -19.68 9.53 8.82
C MET A 65 -19.52 9.03 7.38
N ILE A 66 -19.23 7.74 7.21
CA ILE A 66 -19.09 7.05 5.92
C ILE A 66 -19.62 5.62 6.05
N SER A 67 -19.87 4.97 4.92
CA SER A 67 -20.20 3.55 4.82
C SER A 67 -19.18 2.81 3.97
N TYR A 68 -18.89 1.56 4.33
CA TYR A 68 -18.12 0.65 3.47
C TYR A 68 -18.74 0.45 2.08
N GLU A 69 -20.04 0.68 1.95
CA GLU A 69 -20.77 0.58 0.69
C GLU A 69 -20.76 1.85 -0.15
N ASP A 70 -20.25 2.96 0.39
CA ASP A 70 -20.18 4.23 -0.33
C ASP A 70 -19.23 4.13 -1.52
N THR A 71 -19.66 4.70 -2.65
CA THR A 71 -18.80 4.83 -3.82
C THR A 71 -17.77 5.93 -3.61
N ILE A 72 -16.56 5.71 -4.14
CA ILE A 72 -15.45 6.67 -4.01
C ILE A 72 -15.76 8.03 -4.65
N THR A 73 -16.68 8.06 -5.62
CA THR A 73 -17.14 9.28 -6.30
C THR A 73 -17.86 10.27 -5.39
N GLN A 74 -18.23 9.86 -4.17
CA GLN A 74 -18.81 10.76 -3.16
C GLN A 74 -17.75 11.61 -2.45
N PHE A 75 -16.48 11.19 -2.48
CA PHE A 75 -15.41 11.79 -1.66
C PHE A 75 -14.31 12.46 -2.48
N PHE A 76 -14.20 12.15 -3.76
CA PHE A 76 -13.14 12.68 -4.62
C PHE A 76 -13.72 13.39 -5.84
N GLU A 77 -13.00 14.42 -6.29
CA GLU A 77 -13.35 15.14 -7.51
C GLU A 77 -13.23 14.26 -8.75
N ASN A 78 -14.10 14.53 -9.73
CA ASN A 78 -14.08 13.81 -11.00
C ASN A 78 -12.75 13.99 -11.76
N SER A 79 -12.05 15.11 -11.55
CA SER A 79 -10.72 15.37 -12.12
C SER A 79 -9.71 14.27 -11.75
N LEU A 80 -9.72 13.82 -10.49
CA LEU A 80 -8.87 12.75 -10.00
C LEU A 80 -9.36 11.37 -10.48
N LEU A 81 -10.68 11.15 -10.45
CA LEU A 81 -11.28 9.84 -10.69
C LEU A 81 -11.48 9.49 -12.17
N HIS A 82 -11.52 10.47 -13.07
CA HIS A 82 -11.77 10.23 -14.48
C HIS A 82 -10.79 9.20 -15.06
N ASN A 83 -11.33 8.18 -15.74
CA ASN A 83 -10.62 7.03 -16.30
C ASN A 83 -9.80 6.22 -15.29
N LEU A 84 -10.10 6.30 -13.99
CA LEU A 84 -9.37 5.55 -12.96
C LEU A 84 -9.46 4.02 -13.16
N HIS A 85 -10.62 3.54 -13.61
CA HIS A 85 -10.83 2.11 -13.77
C HIS A 85 -11.48 1.74 -15.11
N ILE A 86 -10.67 1.73 -16.17
CA ILE A 86 -11.08 1.24 -17.48
C ILE A 86 -10.73 -0.24 -17.63
N TYR A 87 -11.74 -1.10 -17.64
CA TYR A 87 -11.58 -2.53 -17.85
C TYR A 87 -12.31 -2.98 -19.11
N ARG A 88 -11.56 -3.51 -20.08
CA ARG A 88 -12.06 -3.98 -21.38
C ARG A 88 -12.96 -2.94 -22.08
N GLY A 89 -12.52 -1.69 -22.08
CA GLY A 89 -13.21 -0.58 -22.74
C GLY A 89 -14.42 -0.02 -21.97
N LYS A 90 -14.70 -0.51 -20.76
CA LYS A 90 -15.77 -0.01 -19.90
C LYS A 90 -15.22 0.63 -18.64
N ASP A 91 -15.73 1.81 -18.31
CA ASP A 91 -15.42 2.50 -17.06
C ASP A 91 -16.24 1.91 -15.90
N TYR A 92 -15.56 1.50 -14.83
CA TYR A 92 -16.14 1.00 -13.59
C TYR A 92 -15.81 1.88 -12.38
N THR A 93 -15.22 3.06 -12.59
CA THR A 93 -14.80 3.98 -11.52
C THR A 93 -15.93 4.25 -10.53
N ASN A 94 -17.14 4.52 -11.04
CA ASN A 94 -18.34 4.77 -10.23
C ASN A 94 -18.91 3.53 -9.51
N LYS A 95 -18.33 2.34 -9.69
CA LYS A 95 -18.69 1.10 -9.01
C LYS A 95 -17.70 0.72 -7.90
N ILE A 96 -16.58 1.45 -7.80
CA ILE A 96 -15.62 1.23 -6.72
C ILE A 96 -16.21 1.81 -5.43
N LYS A 97 -16.21 0.97 -4.40
CA LYS A 97 -16.70 1.29 -3.06
C LYS A 97 -15.53 1.30 -2.08
N ILE A 98 -15.68 1.97 -0.95
CA ILE A 98 -14.64 2.01 0.10
C ILE A 98 -14.18 0.59 0.46
N LYS A 99 -15.11 -0.36 0.66
CA LYS A 99 -14.73 -1.75 0.97
C LYS A 99 -13.82 -2.38 -0.08
N HIS A 100 -14.04 -2.08 -1.36
CA HIS A 100 -13.26 -2.64 -2.46
C HIS A 100 -11.81 -2.14 -2.44
N LEU A 101 -11.58 -0.91 -1.98
CA LEU A 101 -10.24 -0.36 -1.79
C LEU A 101 -9.53 -1.11 -0.65
N LEU A 102 -10.18 -1.17 0.52
CA LEU A 102 -9.57 -1.70 1.74
C LEU A 102 -9.26 -3.20 1.66
N ASN A 103 -10.06 -3.98 0.94
CA ASN A 103 -9.89 -5.42 0.83
C ASN A 103 -9.22 -5.87 -0.48
N HIS A 104 -8.69 -4.94 -1.28
CA HIS A 104 -8.01 -5.21 -2.55
C HIS A 104 -8.89 -5.92 -3.61
N THR A 105 -10.21 -5.70 -3.58
CA THR A 105 -11.15 -6.19 -4.60
C THR A 105 -11.64 -5.09 -5.54
N SER A 106 -10.95 -3.95 -5.64
CA SER A 106 -11.33 -2.83 -6.50
C SER A 106 -11.09 -3.13 -7.98
N GLY A 107 -10.07 -3.95 -8.30
CA GLY A 107 -9.59 -4.15 -9.67
C GLY A 107 -8.67 -3.04 -10.17
N LEU A 108 -8.33 -2.07 -9.31
CA LEU A 108 -7.36 -1.02 -9.62
C LEU A 108 -5.99 -1.61 -9.90
N HIS A 109 -5.25 -0.90 -10.74
CA HIS A 109 -3.82 -1.11 -10.93
C HIS A 109 -3.05 -0.91 -9.62
N ASP A 110 -1.89 -1.53 -9.50
CA ASP A 110 -0.95 -1.31 -8.42
C ASP A 110 0.26 -0.51 -8.90
N TYR A 111 0.34 0.76 -8.53
CA TYR A 111 1.40 1.65 -9.03
C TYR A 111 2.82 1.14 -8.72
N PHE A 112 2.98 0.38 -7.63
CA PHE A 112 4.27 -0.11 -7.17
C PHE A 112 4.62 -1.47 -7.77
N GLY A 113 3.69 -2.43 -7.75
CA GLY A 113 3.92 -3.80 -8.21
C GLY A 113 3.61 -4.07 -9.69
N ASP A 114 2.68 -3.34 -10.31
CA ASP A 114 2.34 -3.55 -11.71
C ASP A 114 3.37 -2.87 -12.63
N LYS A 115 3.52 -3.45 -13.82
CA LYS A 115 4.43 -2.93 -14.85
C LYS A 115 3.65 -2.41 -16.05
N PRO A 116 4.01 -1.24 -16.59
CA PRO A 116 3.40 -0.75 -17.80
C PRO A 116 3.81 -1.61 -18.99
N LYS A 117 3.02 -1.57 -20.07
CA LYS A 117 3.36 -2.27 -21.31
C LYS A 117 4.59 -1.68 -22.01
N GLN A 118 4.82 -0.38 -21.83
CA GLN A 118 5.88 0.40 -22.43
C GLN A 118 6.33 1.46 -21.42
N GLY A 119 7.60 1.84 -21.46
CA GLY A 119 8.19 2.80 -20.51
C GLY A 119 8.67 2.15 -19.21
N LYS A 120 9.09 3.01 -18.27
CA LYS A 120 9.62 2.62 -16.96
C LYS A 120 8.49 2.32 -15.98
N SER A 121 8.68 1.34 -15.11
CA SER A 121 7.78 1.16 -13.95
C SER A 121 7.99 2.26 -12.92
N MET A 122 7.05 2.47 -11.99
CA MET A 122 7.26 3.43 -10.91
C MET A 122 8.52 3.09 -10.11
N LEU A 123 8.77 1.80 -9.86
CA LEU A 123 9.97 1.35 -9.17
C LEU A 123 11.25 1.80 -9.89
N ASP A 124 11.31 1.65 -11.21
CA ASP A 124 12.46 2.11 -11.98
C ASP A 124 12.64 3.64 -11.87
N ILE A 125 11.54 4.39 -11.94
CA ILE A 125 11.57 5.86 -11.81
C ILE A 125 12.04 6.28 -10.41
N LEU A 126 11.59 5.59 -9.36
CA LEU A 126 12.04 5.86 -7.98
C LEU A 126 13.54 5.59 -7.78
N PHE A 127 14.11 4.61 -8.48
CA PHE A 127 15.56 4.36 -8.43
C PHE A 127 16.37 5.38 -9.22
N ASP A 128 15.84 5.85 -10.35
CA ASP A 128 16.49 6.89 -11.16
C ASP A 128 16.39 8.28 -10.51
N GLU A 129 15.30 8.55 -9.79
CA GLU A 129 14.97 9.85 -9.18
C GLU A 129 14.67 9.71 -7.67
N PRO A 130 15.61 9.22 -6.84
CA PRO A 130 15.33 8.87 -5.43
C PRO A 130 14.98 10.07 -4.54
N SER A 131 15.31 11.30 -4.97
CA SER A 131 15.02 12.53 -4.24
C SER A 131 13.67 13.15 -4.62
N ARG A 132 12.97 12.62 -5.63
CA ARG A 132 11.70 13.18 -6.09
C ARG A 132 10.58 12.81 -5.11
N PHE A 133 9.84 13.83 -4.66
CA PHE A 133 8.60 13.64 -3.93
C PHE A 133 7.44 13.38 -4.90
N TRP A 134 6.62 12.39 -4.59
CA TRP A 134 5.39 12.08 -5.33
C TRP A 134 4.18 12.34 -4.45
N THR A 135 3.30 13.21 -4.90
CA THR A 135 1.99 13.39 -4.27
C THR A 135 1.07 12.20 -4.58
N PRO A 136 0.09 11.88 -3.71
CA PRO A 136 -0.91 10.85 -4.01
C PRO A 136 -1.60 11.06 -5.37
N GLN A 137 -1.92 12.31 -5.72
CA GLN A 137 -2.54 12.68 -6.98
C GLN A 137 -1.65 12.37 -8.18
N GLU A 138 -0.35 12.68 -8.11
CA GLU A 138 0.61 12.34 -9.17
C GLU A 138 0.76 10.83 -9.31
N THR A 139 0.82 10.09 -8.19
CA THR A 139 0.90 8.63 -8.21
C THR A 139 -0.35 8.01 -8.85
N ILE A 140 -1.54 8.47 -8.47
CA ILE A 140 -2.80 8.03 -9.09
C ILE A 140 -2.82 8.40 -10.58
N GLN A 141 -2.43 9.63 -10.94
CA GLN A 141 -2.41 10.09 -12.34
C GLN A 141 -1.49 9.23 -13.20
N TRP A 142 -0.25 9.02 -12.75
CA TRP A 142 0.71 8.17 -13.46
C TRP A 142 0.16 6.76 -13.66
N SER A 143 -0.48 6.20 -12.63
CA SER A 143 -1.00 4.83 -12.69
C SER A 143 -2.12 4.68 -13.72
N LYS A 144 -3.03 5.67 -13.82
CA LYS A 144 -4.10 5.69 -14.83
C LYS A 144 -3.57 5.70 -16.26
N GLU A 145 -2.48 6.43 -16.48
CA GLU A 145 -1.88 6.63 -17.79
C GLU A 145 -1.07 5.41 -18.26
N HIS A 146 -0.43 4.71 -17.32
CA HIS A 146 0.59 3.71 -17.65
C HIS A 146 0.14 2.27 -17.39
N LEU A 147 -0.85 2.05 -16.53
CA LEU A 147 -1.25 0.73 -16.05
C LEU A 147 -2.67 0.36 -16.47
N LYS A 148 -3.03 -0.91 -16.26
CA LYS A 148 -4.33 -1.46 -16.64
C LYS A 148 -5.07 -1.97 -15.42
N SER A 149 -6.37 -1.74 -15.38
CA SER A 149 -7.25 -2.40 -14.41
C SER A 149 -7.36 -3.90 -14.68
N HIS A 150 -7.58 -4.68 -13.62
CA HIS A 150 -7.49 -6.14 -13.65
C HIS A 150 -8.84 -6.85 -13.80
N PHE A 151 -9.89 -6.37 -13.13
CA PHE A 151 -11.24 -6.96 -13.14
C PHE A 151 -12.30 -5.96 -12.67
N PRO A 152 -13.60 -6.17 -12.92
CA PRO A 152 -14.65 -5.30 -12.37
C PRO A 152 -14.71 -5.34 -10.83
N PRO A 153 -15.04 -4.23 -10.14
CA PRO A 153 -15.04 -4.17 -8.68
C PRO A 153 -15.84 -5.31 -8.03
N GLY A 154 -15.24 -5.98 -7.04
CA GLY A 154 -15.81 -7.09 -6.29
C GLY A 154 -15.80 -8.44 -7.03
N LYS A 155 -15.16 -8.55 -8.19
CA LYS A 155 -15.10 -9.79 -9.00
C LYS A 155 -13.78 -10.53 -8.94
N GLY A 156 -12.83 -10.07 -8.15
CA GLY A 156 -11.52 -10.69 -7.97
C GLY A 156 -10.74 -10.07 -6.82
N PHE A 157 -9.49 -10.47 -6.70
CA PHE A 157 -8.53 -9.93 -5.75
C PHE A 157 -7.23 -9.56 -6.50
N HIS A 158 -6.75 -8.33 -6.29
CA HIS A 158 -5.46 -7.85 -6.75
C HIS A 158 -4.94 -6.85 -5.73
N TYR A 159 -3.82 -7.18 -5.10
CA TYR A 159 -3.18 -6.29 -4.14
C TYR A 159 -2.79 -5.00 -4.84
N SER A 160 -3.27 -3.86 -4.33
CA SER A 160 -3.09 -2.57 -4.96
C SER A 160 -2.84 -1.50 -3.91
N ASP A 161 -1.65 -0.89 -3.97
CA ASP A 161 -1.28 0.25 -3.14
C ASP A 161 -2.04 1.51 -3.59
N THR A 162 -2.47 1.60 -4.85
CA THR A 162 -3.32 2.71 -5.33
C THR A 162 -4.61 2.83 -4.53
N GLY A 163 -5.18 1.73 -4.05
CA GLY A 163 -6.40 1.79 -3.22
C GLY A 163 -6.20 2.40 -1.83
N TYR A 164 -4.95 2.63 -1.40
CA TYR A 164 -4.58 3.18 -0.09
C TYR A 164 -3.87 4.55 -0.18
N HIS A 165 -3.80 5.16 -1.36
CA HIS A 165 -3.41 6.56 -1.60
C HIS A 165 -4.63 7.45 -1.74
#